data_AF-D6RDN5-F1
#
_entry.id   AF-D6RDN5-F1
#
_cell.length_a   1.000
_cell.length_b   1.000
_cell.length_c   1.000
_cell.angle_alpha   90.00
_cell.angle_beta   90.00
_cell.angle_gamma   90.00
#
_symmetry.space_group_name_H-M   'P 1'
#
loop_
_entity.id
_entity.type
_entity.pdbx_description
1 polymer ?
#
loop_
_entity_poly.entity_id
_entity_poly.type
_entity_poly.pdbx_seq_one_letter_code
_entity_poly.pdbx_strand_id
1 'polypeptide(L)' 'MSTTGQVIRCKAAILWKPGAPFSIEEVEVAPPKAKEVRIKVTKLSHSFCHSVENVPLA' A
#
# COMPACT_ATOMS: atom_id res chain seq x y z
N MET A 1 -11.32 -12.24 13.91
CA MET A 1 -9.93 -12.74 14.00
C MET A 1 -9.01 -11.58 14.35
N SER A 2 -8.20 -11.74 15.40
CA SER A 2 -7.18 -10.76 15.80
C SER A 2 -5.89 -11.03 15.02
N THR A 3 -5.30 -9.99 14.41
CA THR A 3 -4.03 -10.06 13.67
C THR A 3 -2.87 -9.39 14.42
N THR A 4 -3.07 -9.07 15.70
CA THR A 4 -2.06 -8.44 16.56
C THR A 4 -0.82 -9.33 16.65
N GLY A 5 0.36 -8.75 16.41
CA GLY A 5 1.65 -9.45 16.46
C GLY A 5 1.97 -10.36 15.27
N GLN A 6 1.03 -10.55 14.33
CA GLN A 6 1.22 -11.40 13.16
C GLN A 6 1.46 -10.58 11.88
N VAL A 7 2.17 -11.21 10.93
CA VAL A 7 2.28 -10.72 9.55
C VAL A 7 0.93 -10.87 8.86
N ILE A 8 0.51 -9.85 8.12
CA ILE A 8 -0.75 -9.86 7.36
C ILE A 8 -0.44 -9.91 5.87
N ARG A 9 -1.11 -10.77 5.12
CA ARG A 9 -1.13 -10.73 3.65
C ARG A 9 -2.29 -9.88 3.15
N CYS A 10 -2.02 -8.90 2.30
CA CYS A 10 -3.05 -8.08 1.68
C CYS A 10 -2.66 -7.67 0.26
N LYS A 11 -3.66 -7.29 -0.54
CA LYS A 11 -3.42 -6.74 -1.88
C LYS A 11 -3.01 -5.27 -1.79
N ALA A 12 -2.00 -4.88 -2.55
CA ALA A 12 -1.53 -3.52 -2.69
C ALA A 12 -1.25 -3.19 -4.16
N ALA A 13 -1.38 -1.90 -4.51
CA ALA A 13 -0.94 -1.38 -5.79
C ALA A 13 0.54 -1.01 -5.68
N ILE A 14 1.41 -1.73 -6.39
CA ILE A 14 2.86 -1.54 -6.38
C ILE A 14 3.29 -0.84 -7.66
N LEU A 15 4.13 0.18 -7.51
CA LEU A 15 4.83 0.80 -8.61
C LEU A 15 6.29 0.35 -8.63
N TRP A 16 6.62 -0.55 -9.55
CA TRP A 16 7.98 -1.09 -9.67
C TRP A 16 8.97 -0.13 -10.31
N LYS A 17 8.50 0.72 -11.23
CA LYS A 17 9.31 1.68 -11.98
C LYS A 17 8.50 2.95 -12.26
N PRO A 18 9.14 4.15 -12.27
CA PRO A 18 8.52 5.35 -12.82
C PRO A 18 8.05 5.12 -14.26
N GLY A 19 6.96 5.75 -14.67
CA GLY A 19 6.28 5.59 -15.96
C GLY A 19 5.44 4.32 -16.12
N ALA A 20 5.60 3.29 -15.27
CA ALA A 20 4.85 2.03 -15.40
C ALA A 20 3.44 2.10 -14.79
N PRO A 21 2.47 1.31 -15.30
CA PRO A 21 1.18 1.14 -14.63
C PRO A 21 1.37 0.46 -13.27
N PHE A 22 0.47 0.75 -12.33
CA PHE A 22 0.44 0.05 -11.05
C PHE A 22 0.12 -1.44 -11.24
N SER A 23 0.85 -2.29 -10.52
CA SER A 23 0.60 -3.74 -10.46
C SER A 23 -0.13 -4.07 -9.16
N ILE A 24 -1.21 -4.85 -9.22
CA ILE A 24 -1.93 -5.30 -8.01
C ILE A 24 -1.34 -6.61 -7.54
N GLU A 25 -0.64 -6.59 -6.41
CA GLU A 25 0.11 -7.74 -5.89
C GLU A 25 -0.20 -8.01 -4.43
N GLU A 26 0.03 -9.25 -4.00
CA GLU A 26 -0.09 -9.65 -2.60
C GLU A 26 1.22 -9.34 -1.86
N VAL A 27 1.11 -8.58 -0.77
CA VAL A 27 2.25 -8.15 0.06
C VAL A 27 2.08 -8.60 1.50
N GLU A 28 3.21 -8.81 2.17
CA GLU A 28 3.27 -9.11 3.59
C GLU A 28 3.54 -7.84 4.40
N VAL A 29 2.61 -7.50 5.30
CA VAL A 29 2.71 -6.34 6.19
C VAL A 29 3.10 -6.81 7.58
N ALA A 30 4.30 -6.43 8.01
CA ALA A 30 4.85 -6.73 9.32
C ALA A 30 3.97 -6.15 10.47
N PRO A 31 4.07 -6.70 11.69
CA PRO A 31 3.49 -6.07 12.87
C PRO A 31 4.13 -4.69 13.14
N PRO A 32 3.37 -3.73 13.69
CA PRO A 32 3.91 -2.42 14.04
C PRO A 32 4.93 -2.52 15.18
N LYS A 33 5.99 -1.71 15.12
CA LYS A 33 6.98 -1.55 16.19
C LYS A 33 6.49 -0.56 17.26
N ALA A 34 7.33 -0.31 18.26
CA ALA A 34 7.05 0.69 19.29
C ALA A 34 6.77 2.07 18.65
N LYS A 35 5.63 2.68 19.03
CA LYS A 35 5.14 3.97 18.51
C LYS A 35 4.71 3.97 17.02
N GLU A 36 4.50 2.81 16.41
CA GLU A 36 3.91 2.70 15.08
C GLU A 36 2.44 2.27 15.16
N VAL A 37 1.64 2.66 14.16
CA VAL A 37 0.23 2.27 14.05
C VAL A 37 0.01 1.61 12.69
N ARG A 38 -0.51 0.39 12.69
CA ARG A 38 -0.90 -0.35 11.48
C ARG A 38 -2.39 -0.18 11.21
N ILE A 39 -2.74 0.51 10.13
CA ILE A 39 -4.12 0.87 9.78
C ILE A 39 -4.66 -0.07 8.70
N LYS A 40 -5.89 -0.57 8.88
CA LYS A 40 -6.62 -1.26 7.81
C LYS A 40 -7.39 -0.25 6.96
N VAL A 41 -7.00 -0.08 5.71
CA VAL A 41 -7.75 0.72 4.74
C VAL A 41 -9.00 -0.07 4.33
N THR A 42 -10.20 0.41 4.67
CA THR A 42 -11.47 -0.29 4.43
C THR A 42 -12.17 0.14 3.15
N LYS A 43 -11.93 1.36 2.67
CA LYS A 43 -12.40 1.87 1.39
C LYS A 43 -11.26 2.58 0.67
N LEU A 44 -11.02 2.16 -0.57
CA LEU A 44 -10.17 2.86 -1.53
C LEU A 44 -11.01 3.93 -2.24
N SER A 45 -11.45 4.94 -1.49
CA SER A 45 -12.04 6.16 -2.06
C SER A 45 -11.11 7.36 -1.91
N HIS A 46 -9.82 7.12 -1.64
CA HIS A 46 -8.80 8.15 -1.72
C HIS A 46 -8.67 8.54 -3.19
N SER A 47 -9.19 9.73 -3.51
CA SER A 47 -8.86 10.41 -4.75
C SER A 47 -7.33 10.40 -4.90
N PHE A 48 -6.83 9.88 -6.02
CA PHE A 48 -5.42 9.98 -6.33
C PHE A 48 -5.08 11.47 -6.45
N CYS A 49 -4.17 11.96 -5.61
CA CYS A 49 -3.62 13.29 -5.75
C CYS A 49 -2.61 13.29 -6.90
N HIS A 50 -2.37 14.43 -7.57
CA HIS A 50 -1.33 14.53 -8.60
C HIS A 50 0.07 14.12 -8.09
N SER A 51 0.34 14.24 -6.79
CA SER A 51 1.62 13.80 -6.21
C SER A 51 1.86 12.28 -6.29
N VAL A 52 0.81 11.49 -6.45
CA VAL A 52 0.88 10.03 -6.63
C VAL A 52 0.60 9.61 -8.08
N GLU A 53 0.43 10.59 -8.97
CA GLU A 53 0.31 10.37 -10.41
C GLU A 53 1.68 10.04 -10.99
N ASN A 54 1.73 8.95 -11.73
CA ASN A 54 2.91 8.56 -12.46
C ASN A 54 3.03 9.41 -13.73
N VAL A 55 3.50 10.65 -13.58
CA VAL A 55 3.80 11.52 -14.72
C VAL A 55 4.97 10.88 -15.46
N PRO A 56 4.81 10.48 -16.75
CA PRO A 56 5.95 10.09 -17.55
C PRO A 56 6.88 11.31 -17.61
N LEU A 57 8.10 11.18 -17.09
CA LEU A 57 9.18 12.13 -17.33
C LEU A 57 9.39 12.20 -18.84
N ALA A 58 8.72 13.15 -19.49
CA ALA A 58 9.00 13.59 -20.85
C ALA A 58 10.11 14.64 -20.79
#